data_AF-A0A7W6U1T6-F1
#
_entry.id   AF-A0A7W6U1T6-F1
#
_cell.length_a   1.000
_cell.length_b   1.000
_cell.length_c   1.000
_cell.angle_alpha   90.00
_cell.angle_beta   90.00
_cell.angle_gamma   90.00
#
_symmetry.space_group_name_H-M   'P 1'
#
loop_
_entity.id
_entity.type
_entity.pdbx_description
1 polymer ?
#
loop_
_entity_poly.entity_id
_entity_poly.type
_entity_poly.pdbx_seq_one_letter_code
_entity_poly.pdbx_strand_id
1 'polypeptide(L)'
;MRKTIADLTRGVYDHDAHADLADRGFRRYHPFSFDFDSTPLSLAEAEEHWDEPVKQNHRENRAQAIKRLEQQYGSAQIDSVIKNVTELGPKSMSLLAYHNQFHEQARRSFVAGLYYPALVAACALGERILNHLVLDLRDSFKSSEHYRKVYRKDSFDNWTFAVAVLTDWKVLVDGVGAEFLRLGELRNRSIHFDPDTYRSLREDALAALQRLNAIIAKQFGYFGLQPWFIDHTPGAQFVKRAYEAVPFVRAYVIPRSGFIGPLYGMDLSQGGWHHLDYADYGDGDLSDEEFATRYRERDPEKVVSRAMIEKAQLEAKPEGGV
;
A
#
# COMPACT_ATOMS: atom_id res chain seq x y z
N MET A 1 -17.11 -0.90 -33.39
CA MET A 1 -16.47 -2.10 -32.81
C MET A 1 -16.51 -1.93 -31.30
N ARG A 2 -16.96 -2.95 -30.56
CA ARG A 2 -17.01 -2.91 -29.09
C ARG A 2 -15.58 -2.96 -28.56
N LYS A 3 -15.15 -1.96 -27.79
CA LYS A 3 -13.81 -1.92 -27.20
C LYS A 3 -13.82 -2.66 -25.87
N THR A 4 -12.98 -3.67 -25.74
CA THR A 4 -12.89 -4.60 -24.61
C THR A 4 -11.49 -4.55 -23.99
N ILE A 5 -11.29 -5.18 -22.83
CA ILE A 5 -9.98 -5.16 -22.17
C ILE A 5 -8.90 -5.89 -23.00
N ALA A 6 -9.32 -6.82 -23.87
CA ALA A 6 -8.43 -7.55 -24.77
C ALA A 6 -7.87 -6.68 -25.91
N ASP A 7 -8.54 -5.55 -26.23
CA ASP A 7 -8.09 -4.59 -27.24
C ASP A 7 -7.05 -3.60 -26.72
N LEU A 8 -6.80 -3.58 -25.40
CA LEU A 8 -5.87 -2.65 -24.77
C LEU A 8 -4.44 -3.19 -24.77
N THR A 9 -3.45 -2.31 -24.98
CA THR A 9 -2.03 -2.73 -25.08
C THR A 9 -1.53 -3.32 -23.77
N ARG A 10 -2.00 -2.79 -22.64
CA ARG A 10 -1.64 -3.27 -21.30
C ARG A 10 -2.80 -3.95 -20.57
N GLY A 11 -3.88 -4.29 -21.28
CA GLY A 11 -5.05 -4.97 -20.72
C GLY A 11 -5.59 -4.26 -19.48
N VAL A 12 -5.76 -5.02 -18.40
CA VAL A 12 -6.25 -4.55 -17.07
C VAL A 12 -5.38 -3.47 -16.42
N TYR A 13 -4.20 -3.15 -16.97
CA TYR A 13 -3.27 -2.13 -16.47
C TYR A 13 -3.13 -0.93 -17.40
N ASP A 14 -4.02 -0.76 -18.37
CA ASP A 14 -4.04 0.34 -19.33
C ASP A 14 -4.96 1.49 -18.84
N HIS A 15 -4.56 2.11 -17.73
CA HIS A 15 -5.40 3.03 -16.93
C HIS A 15 -6.03 4.17 -17.73
N ASP A 16 -5.33 4.70 -18.72
CA ASP A 16 -5.81 5.81 -19.54
C ASP A 16 -6.90 5.39 -20.54
N ALA A 17 -6.89 4.12 -20.96
CA ALA A 17 -7.83 3.58 -21.95
C ALA A 17 -9.08 2.93 -21.34
N HIS A 18 -9.10 2.69 -20.02
CA HIS A 18 -10.22 2.05 -19.33
C HIS A 18 -11.53 2.83 -19.40
N ALA A 19 -11.47 4.17 -19.56
CA ALA A 19 -12.65 5.01 -19.66
C ALA A 19 -13.52 4.69 -20.89
N ASP A 20 -12.92 4.13 -21.93
CA ASP A 20 -13.58 3.85 -23.21
C ASP A 20 -14.09 2.40 -23.34
N LEU A 21 -13.91 1.58 -22.29
CA LEU A 21 -14.33 0.18 -22.32
C LEU A 21 -15.85 0.06 -22.27
N ALA A 22 -16.40 -0.79 -23.13
CA ALA A 22 -17.84 -0.98 -23.22
C ALA A 22 -18.44 -1.65 -21.96
N ASP A 23 -17.65 -2.42 -21.22
CA ASP A 23 -18.03 -3.09 -19.98
C ASP A 23 -17.50 -2.40 -18.71
N ARG A 24 -17.04 -1.14 -18.83
CA ARG A 24 -16.49 -0.35 -17.71
C ARG A 24 -17.39 -0.37 -16.47
N GLY A 25 -18.70 -0.38 -16.65
CA GLY A 25 -19.68 -0.42 -15.56
C GLY A 25 -19.55 -1.64 -14.63
N PHE A 26 -19.04 -2.76 -15.13
CA PHE A 26 -18.82 -3.99 -14.36
C PHE A 26 -17.50 -4.04 -13.61
N ARG A 27 -16.55 -3.16 -13.94
CA ARG A 27 -15.17 -3.27 -13.49
C ARG A 27 -14.87 -2.27 -12.37
N ARG A 28 -13.91 -2.62 -11.52
CA ARG A 28 -13.36 -1.78 -10.45
C ARG A 28 -11.85 -1.90 -10.41
N TYR A 29 -11.18 -0.87 -9.90
CA TYR A 29 -9.75 -0.91 -9.67
C TYR A 29 -9.46 -1.73 -8.41
N HIS A 30 -8.75 -2.83 -8.57
CA HIS A 30 -8.25 -3.68 -7.49
C HIS A 30 -6.74 -3.45 -7.32
N PRO A 31 -6.30 -2.66 -6.33
CA PRO A 31 -4.89 -2.61 -5.99
C PRO A 31 -4.41 -4.00 -5.56
N PHE A 32 -3.20 -4.38 -5.94
CA PHE A 32 -2.63 -5.67 -5.52
C PHE A 32 -1.12 -5.61 -5.29
N SER A 33 -0.53 -4.42 -5.40
CA SER A 33 0.90 -4.22 -5.25
C SER A 33 1.16 -3.62 -3.87
N PHE A 34 1.68 -4.43 -2.94
CA PHE A 34 1.93 -4.00 -1.57
C PHE A 34 3.23 -4.54 -0.99
N ASP A 35 3.74 -3.86 0.03
CA ASP A 35 4.95 -4.21 0.78
C ASP A 35 4.66 -4.14 2.28
N PHE A 36 5.10 -5.17 3.01
CA PHE A 36 4.86 -5.38 4.43
C PHE A 36 5.93 -6.30 5.03
N ASP A 37 6.00 -6.32 6.36
CA ASP A 37 6.87 -7.19 7.13
C ASP A 37 6.14 -7.64 8.39
N SER A 38 5.81 -8.93 8.43
CA SER A 38 5.14 -9.60 9.54
C SER A 38 6.10 -10.35 10.46
N THR A 39 7.43 -10.26 10.25
CA THR A 39 8.44 -10.94 11.08
C THR A 39 8.23 -10.73 12.59
N PRO A 40 7.89 -9.53 13.09
CA PRO A 40 7.60 -9.34 14.52
C PRO A 40 6.48 -10.24 15.06
N LEU A 41 5.47 -10.56 14.24
CA LEU A 41 4.37 -11.44 14.64
C LEU A 41 4.85 -12.89 14.79
N SER A 42 5.79 -13.33 13.94
CA SER A 42 6.39 -14.66 14.03
C SER A 42 7.33 -14.81 15.25
N LEU A 43 7.78 -13.70 15.86
CA LEU A 43 8.65 -13.73 17.04
C LEU A 43 7.89 -13.83 18.37
N ALA A 44 6.58 -13.53 18.37
CA ALA A 44 5.74 -13.64 19.55
C ALA A 44 5.70 -15.07 20.09
N GLU A 45 5.38 -15.22 21.37
CA GLU A 45 5.13 -16.54 21.94
C GLU A 45 3.79 -17.10 21.43
N ALA A 46 3.71 -18.43 21.32
CA ALA A 46 2.46 -19.09 20.93
C ALA A 46 1.40 -18.89 22.01
N GLU A 47 0.14 -18.65 21.61
CA GLU A 47 -0.93 -18.48 22.58
C GLU A 47 -1.32 -19.83 23.21
N GLU A 48 -1.63 -19.81 24.51
CA GLU A 48 -1.93 -21.02 25.27
C GLU A 48 -3.15 -21.77 24.71
N HIS A 49 -4.12 -21.04 24.16
CA HIS A 49 -5.37 -21.59 23.66
C HIS A 49 -5.26 -22.24 22.26
N TRP A 50 -4.10 -22.13 21.59
CA TRP A 50 -3.91 -22.72 20.26
C TRP A 50 -3.76 -24.25 20.33
N ASP A 51 -4.25 -24.92 19.29
CA ASP A 51 -4.05 -26.36 19.11
C ASP A 51 -2.57 -26.69 18.91
N GLU A 52 -2.14 -27.88 19.35
CA GLU A 52 -0.73 -28.25 19.32
C GLU A 52 -0.10 -28.23 17.91
N PRO A 53 -0.78 -28.64 16.82
CA PRO A 53 -0.24 -28.49 15.47
C PRO A 53 0.03 -27.02 15.09
N VAL A 54 -0.83 -26.08 15.51
CA VAL A 54 -0.66 -24.65 15.26
C VAL A 54 0.51 -24.10 16.06
N LYS A 55 0.63 -24.50 17.34
CA LYS A 55 1.78 -24.15 18.19
C LYS A 55 3.10 -24.64 17.59
N GLN A 56 3.12 -25.87 17.09
CA GLN A 56 4.31 -26.46 16.48
C GLN A 56 4.73 -25.70 15.22
N ASN A 57 3.78 -25.42 14.31
CA ASN A 57 4.03 -24.60 13.12
C ASN A 57 4.53 -23.19 13.50
N HIS A 58 3.98 -22.58 14.54
CA HIS A 58 4.43 -21.28 15.04
C HIS A 58 5.86 -21.32 15.58
N ARG A 59 6.23 -22.34 16.37
CA ARG A 59 7.59 -22.55 16.86
C ARG A 59 8.59 -22.68 15.71
N GLU A 60 8.22 -23.39 14.64
CA GLU A 60 9.04 -23.55 13.43
C GLU A 60 9.22 -22.22 12.69
N ASN A 61 8.13 -21.47 12.48
CA ASN A 61 8.17 -20.14 11.86
C ASN A 61 9.04 -19.16 12.68
N ARG A 62 8.93 -19.20 14.01
CA ARG A 62 9.75 -18.42 14.93
C ARG A 62 11.23 -18.76 14.80
N ALA A 63 11.58 -20.04 14.79
CA ALA A 63 12.96 -20.49 14.62
C ALA A 63 13.55 -20.05 13.27
N GLN A 64 12.77 -20.14 12.19
CA GLN A 64 13.18 -19.63 10.88
C GLN A 64 13.35 -18.11 10.86
N ALA A 65 12.45 -17.36 11.51
CA ALA A 65 12.56 -15.91 11.63
C ALA A 65 13.85 -15.49 12.35
N ILE A 66 14.17 -16.15 13.47
CA ILE A 66 15.42 -15.89 14.21
C ILE A 66 16.64 -16.19 13.33
N LYS A 67 16.66 -17.34 12.64
CA LYS A 67 17.77 -17.69 11.74
C LYS A 67 17.97 -16.66 10.62
N ARG A 68 16.89 -16.10 10.05
CA ARG A 68 16.99 -15.01 9.06
C ARG A 68 17.58 -13.74 9.68
N LEU A 69 17.18 -13.39 10.90
CA LEU A 69 17.74 -12.25 11.62
C LEU A 69 19.23 -12.44 11.93
N GLU A 70 19.65 -13.63 12.34
CA GLU A 70 21.07 -13.96 12.55
C GLU A 70 21.87 -13.83 11.26
N GLN A 71 21.33 -14.29 10.13
CA GLN A 71 21.98 -14.14 8.82
C GLN A 71 22.10 -12.68 8.40
N GLN A 72 21.11 -11.84 8.75
CA GLN A 72 21.06 -10.44 8.32
C GLN A 72 21.87 -9.50 9.23
N TYR A 73 21.86 -9.73 10.55
CA TYR A 73 22.43 -8.81 11.55
C TYR A 73 23.57 -9.41 12.38
N GLY A 74 23.84 -10.72 12.23
CA GLY A 74 24.85 -11.45 13.00
C GLY A 74 24.30 -12.01 14.32
N SER A 75 24.89 -13.10 14.78
CA SER A 75 24.47 -13.80 16.01
C SER A 75 24.90 -13.11 17.31
N ALA A 76 25.96 -12.31 17.27
CA ALA A 76 26.54 -11.72 18.48
C ALA A 76 25.61 -10.73 19.22
N GLN A 77 24.67 -10.10 18.51
CA GLN A 77 23.72 -9.13 19.07
C GLN A 77 22.26 -9.55 18.87
N ILE A 78 22.01 -10.85 18.68
CA ILE A 78 20.70 -11.36 18.26
C ILE A 78 19.59 -10.99 19.25
N ASP A 79 19.85 -11.00 20.55
CA ASP A 79 18.86 -10.63 21.57
C ASP A 79 18.40 -9.17 21.43
N SER A 80 19.33 -8.25 21.16
CA SER A 80 18.99 -6.84 20.92
C SER A 80 18.24 -6.66 19.61
N VAL A 81 18.60 -7.42 18.57
CA VAL A 81 17.92 -7.44 17.27
C VAL A 81 16.48 -7.91 17.44
N ILE A 82 16.27 -9.04 18.12
CA ILE A 82 14.93 -9.59 18.42
C ILE A 82 14.11 -8.56 19.21
N LYS A 83 14.68 -7.97 20.27
CA LYS A 83 14.01 -6.92 21.05
C LYS A 83 13.59 -5.74 20.16
N ASN A 84 14.49 -5.24 19.32
CA ASN A 84 14.20 -4.11 18.44
C ASN A 84 13.14 -4.46 17.38
N VAL A 85 13.17 -5.65 16.78
CA VAL A 85 12.15 -6.11 15.82
C VAL A 85 10.78 -6.20 16.49
N THR A 86 10.73 -6.82 17.68
CA THR A 86 9.48 -6.99 18.44
C THR A 86 8.88 -5.65 18.85
N GLU A 87 9.68 -4.74 19.43
CA GLU A 87 9.19 -3.42 19.87
C GLU A 87 8.82 -2.49 18.71
N LEU A 88 9.55 -2.56 17.59
CA LEU A 88 9.24 -1.80 16.39
C LEU A 88 7.89 -2.23 15.78
N GLY A 89 7.51 -3.50 15.97
CA GLY A 89 6.27 -4.06 15.46
C GLY A 89 6.24 -4.19 13.94
N PRO A 90 5.17 -4.77 13.38
CA PRO A 90 5.08 -5.08 11.96
C PRO A 90 5.11 -3.82 11.09
N LYS A 91 5.65 -3.95 9.88
CA LYS A 91 5.52 -2.92 8.83
C LYS A 91 4.13 -3.06 8.21
N SER A 92 3.35 -1.99 8.24
CA SER A 92 1.99 -2.00 7.71
C SER A 92 1.96 -2.26 6.20
N MET A 93 0.95 -3.00 5.74
CA MET A 93 0.70 -3.25 4.32
C MET A 93 0.42 -1.94 3.60
N SER A 94 1.40 -1.47 2.83
CA SER A 94 1.31 -0.23 2.05
C SER A 94 1.35 -0.52 0.57
N LEU A 95 0.52 0.19 -0.21
CA LEU A 95 0.62 0.23 -1.66
C LEU A 95 2.05 0.56 -2.09
N LEU A 96 2.56 -0.14 -3.11
CA LEU A 96 3.92 0.11 -3.60
C LEU A 96 4.05 1.55 -4.10
N ALA A 97 4.85 2.33 -3.37
CA ALA A 97 5.17 3.70 -3.65
C ALA A 97 6.65 3.97 -3.37
N TYR A 98 7.10 5.20 -3.63
CA TYR A 98 8.51 5.58 -3.47
C TYR A 98 9.00 5.47 -2.03
N HIS A 99 8.10 5.53 -1.03
CA HIS A 99 8.49 5.53 0.38
C HIS A 99 8.84 4.14 0.93
N ASN A 100 8.40 3.05 0.29
CA ASN A 100 8.57 1.69 0.81
C ASN A 100 10.04 1.30 1.04
N GLN A 101 10.92 1.64 0.09
CA GLN A 101 12.35 1.34 0.19
C GLN A 101 13.05 2.16 1.27
N PHE A 102 12.72 3.45 1.39
CA PHE A 102 13.31 4.31 2.43
C PHE A 102 12.79 3.95 3.82
N HIS A 103 11.52 3.55 3.93
CA HIS A 103 10.95 3.06 5.17
C HIS A 103 11.67 1.78 5.63
N GLU A 104 11.91 0.86 4.70
CA GLU A 104 12.69 -0.35 4.97
C GLU A 104 14.09 -0.04 5.50
N GLN A 105 14.81 0.90 4.87
CA GLN A 105 16.15 1.31 5.31
C GLN A 105 16.14 1.93 6.72
N ALA A 106 15.16 2.78 7.02
CA ALA A 106 15.02 3.38 8.35
C ALA A 106 14.73 2.32 9.43
N ARG A 107 13.84 1.37 9.13
CA ARG A 107 13.52 0.24 10.02
C ARG A 107 14.73 -0.65 10.27
N ARG A 108 15.47 -1.04 9.23
CA ARG A 108 16.69 -1.85 9.35
C ARG A 108 17.76 -1.17 10.19
N SER A 109 17.89 0.15 10.08
CA SER A 109 18.80 0.94 10.91
C SER A 109 18.45 0.81 12.39
N PHE A 110 17.16 0.90 12.75
CA PHE A 110 16.71 0.71 14.14
C PHE A 110 16.97 -0.70 14.64
N VAL A 111 16.65 -1.72 13.82
CA VAL A 111 16.87 -3.13 14.18
C VAL A 111 18.36 -3.40 14.47
N ALA A 112 19.25 -2.82 13.67
CA ALA A 112 20.71 -2.91 13.86
C ALA A 112 21.26 -2.07 15.03
N GLY A 113 20.41 -1.39 15.81
CA GLY A 113 20.83 -0.53 16.93
C GLY A 113 21.36 0.85 16.51
N LEU A 114 21.24 1.21 15.22
CA LEU A 114 21.66 2.50 14.67
C LEU A 114 20.53 3.53 14.82
N TYR A 115 20.26 3.93 16.06
CA TYR A 115 19.07 4.72 16.41
C TYR A 115 19.07 6.15 15.82
N TYR A 116 20.21 6.84 15.78
CA TYR A 116 20.26 8.19 15.18
C TYR A 116 19.97 8.18 13.68
N PRO A 117 20.64 7.31 12.87
CA PRO A 117 20.24 7.13 11.47
C PRO A 117 18.76 6.76 11.30
N ALA A 118 18.22 5.89 12.15
CA ALA A 118 16.81 5.51 12.08
C ALA A 118 15.86 6.70 12.33
N LEU A 119 16.13 7.49 13.38
CA LEU A 119 15.37 8.68 13.74
C LEU A 119 15.37 9.71 12.61
N VAL A 120 16.56 10.08 12.12
CA VAL A 120 16.70 11.09 11.07
C VAL A 120 16.10 10.59 9.75
N ALA A 121 16.30 9.32 9.39
CA ALA A 121 15.72 8.73 8.19
C ALA A 121 14.19 8.71 8.23
N ALA A 122 13.59 8.36 9.38
CA ALA A 122 12.14 8.35 9.55
C ALA A 122 11.55 9.77 9.41
N CYS A 123 12.18 10.75 10.05
CA CYS A 123 11.78 12.15 9.98
C CYS A 123 11.90 12.73 8.56
N ALA A 124 13.05 12.48 7.90
CA ALA A 124 13.30 12.93 6.54
C ALA A 124 12.34 12.26 5.54
N LEU A 125 12.02 10.98 5.72
CA LEU A 125 11.03 10.31 4.88
C LEU A 125 9.63 10.90 5.09
N GLY A 126 9.23 11.22 6.32
CA GLY A 126 7.98 11.91 6.60
C GLY A 126 7.88 13.25 5.86
N GLU A 127 8.93 14.07 5.90
CA GLU A 127 9.00 15.33 5.15
C GLU A 127 8.88 15.08 3.65
N ARG A 128 9.60 14.08 3.14
CA ARG A 128 9.59 13.72 1.72
C ARG A 128 8.19 13.27 1.26
N ILE A 129 7.48 12.50 2.09
CA ILE A 129 6.10 12.08 1.80
C ILE A 129 5.17 13.29 1.71
N LEU A 130 5.26 14.19 2.70
CA LEU A 130 4.47 15.41 2.75
C LEU A 130 4.71 16.29 1.51
N ASN A 131 5.97 16.40 1.10
CA ASN A 131 6.37 17.13 -0.10
C ASN A 131 5.78 16.53 -1.38
N HIS A 132 5.96 15.22 -1.58
CA HIS A 132 5.41 14.53 -2.76
C HIS A 132 3.89 14.68 -2.85
N LEU A 133 3.17 14.54 -1.75
CA LEU A 133 1.71 14.74 -1.74
C LEU A 133 1.33 16.14 -2.24
N VAL A 134 2.04 17.20 -1.84
CA VAL A 134 1.75 18.55 -2.33
C VAL A 134 2.14 18.70 -3.81
N LEU A 135 3.36 18.28 -4.16
CA LEU A 135 3.91 18.47 -5.51
C LEU A 135 3.14 17.70 -6.57
N ASP A 136 2.82 16.43 -6.29
CA ASP A 136 2.17 15.53 -7.24
C ASP A 136 0.70 15.92 -7.46
N LEU A 137 0.05 16.54 -6.46
CA LEU A 137 -1.39 16.82 -6.49
C LEU A 137 -1.75 18.28 -6.80
N ARG A 138 -0.83 19.25 -6.63
CA ARG A 138 -1.14 20.69 -6.72
C ARG A 138 -1.87 21.13 -7.98
N ASP A 139 -1.58 20.51 -9.12
CA ASP A 139 -2.20 20.88 -10.39
C ASP A 139 -3.67 20.44 -10.52
N SER A 140 -4.12 19.56 -9.63
CA SER A 140 -5.54 19.24 -9.46
C SER A 140 -6.29 20.29 -8.64
N PHE A 141 -5.58 21.21 -7.98
CA PHE A 141 -6.14 22.21 -7.04
C PHE A 141 -5.83 23.66 -7.45
N LYS A 142 -5.77 23.95 -8.75
CA LYS A 142 -5.44 25.30 -9.28
C LYS A 142 -6.37 26.42 -8.80
N SER A 143 -7.59 26.08 -8.41
CA SER A 143 -8.58 27.02 -7.87
C SER A 143 -8.47 27.25 -6.36
N SER A 144 -7.68 26.46 -5.62
CA SER A 144 -7.49 26.64 -4.17
C SER A 144 -6.72 27.94 -3.90
N GLU A 145 -7.07 28.61 -2.80
CA GLU A 145 -6.35 29.79 -2.30
C GLU A 145 -4.87 29.52 -2.00
N HIS A 146 -4.54 28.24 -1.74
CA HIS A 146 -3.17 27.81 -1.46
C HIS A 146 -2.32 27.63 -2.72
N TYR A 147 -2.92 27.47 -3.91
CA TYR A 147 -2.19 27.13 -5.14
C TYR A 147 -1.06 28.12 -5.44
N ARG A 148 -1.32 29.43 -5.33
CA ARG A 148 -0.32 30.48 -5.57
C ARG A 148 0.87 30.43 -4.60
N LYS A 149 0.72 29.78 -3.44
CA LYS A 149 1.80 29.63 -2.45
C LYS A 149 2.66 28.37 -2.69
N VAL A 150 2.18 27.44 -3.52
CA VAL A 150 2.82 26.12 -3.74
C VAL A 150 3.25 25.86 -5.20
N TYR A 151 2.65 26.54 -6.19
CA TYR A 151 2.82 26.22 -7.62
C TYR A 151 4.26 26.34 -8.16
N ARG A 152 5.08 27.23 -7.61
CA ARG A 152 6.50 27.43 -7.99
C ARG A 152 7.49 26.83 -7.00
N LYS A 153 7.00 26.20 -5.93
CA LYS A 153 7.89 25.61 -4.92
C LYS A 153 8.28 24.20 -5.34
N ASP A 154 9.53 23.86 -5.08
CA ASP A 154 10.07 22.50 -5.28
C ASP A 154 10.17 21.72 -3.97
N SER A 155 10.05 22.40 -2.83
CA SER A 155 10.00 21.77 -1.51
C SER A 155 9.29 22.61 -0.44
N PHE A 156 8.96 21.97 0.66
CA PHE A 156 8.25 22.47 1.82
C PHE A 156 8.90 21.92 3.09
N ASP A 157 9.54 22.81 3.84
CA ASP A 157 10.14 22.57 5.16
C ASP A 157 9.21 23.02 6.31
N ASN A 158 8.19 23.82 6.01
CA ASN A 158 7.13 24.18 6.95
C ASN A 158 6.01 23.11 6.93
N TRP A 159 6.13 22.14 7.84
CA TRP A 159 5.20 21.02 7.98
C TRP A 159 3.77 21.49 8.28
N THR A 160 3.60 22.50 9.15
CA THR A 160 2.29 23.07 9.48
C THR A 160 1.59 23.62 8.25
N PHE A 161 2.31 24.36 7.41
CA PHE A 161 1.77 24.88 6.18
C PHE A 161 1.39 23.76 5.20
N ALA A 162 2.28 22.79 4.96
CA ALA A 162 2.00 21.70 4.03
C ALA A 162 0.83 20.81 4.48
N VAL A 163 0.73 20.52 5.79
CA VAL A 163 -0.42 19.80 6.36
C VAL A 163 -1.71 20.61 6.20
N ALA A 164 -1.69 21.92 6.43
CA ALA A 164 -2.85 22.78 6.21
C ALA A 164 -3.33 22.75 4.74
N VAL A 165 -2.39 22.85 3.78
CA VAL A 165 -2.68 22.75 2.35
C VAL A 165 -3.35 21.42 2.00
N LEU A 166 -2.78 20.30 2.42
CA LEU A 166 -3.33 18.97 2.10
C LEU A 166 -4.66 18.68 2.82
N THR A 167 -4.90 19.34 3.95
CA THR A 167 -6.17 19.25 4.69
C THR A 167 -7.27 20.04 3.96
N ASP A 168 -6.99 21.26 3.52
CA ASP A 168 -7.91 22.06 2.67
C ASP A 168 -8.28 21.31 1.39
N TRP A 169 -7.30 20.66 0.77
CA TRP A 169 -7.49 19.83 -0.43
C TRP A 169 -8.22 18.51 -0.16
N LYS A 170 -8.53 18.19 1.10
CA LYS A 170 -9.16 16.92 1.55
C LYS A 170 -8.39 15.69 1.06
N VAL A 171 -7.07 15.77 1.02
CA VAL A 171 -6.17 14.68 0.60
C VAL A 171 -5.84 13.76 1.77
N LEU A 172 -5.61 14.34 2.96
CA LEU A 172 -5.23 13.57 4.14
C LEU A 172 -6.43 12.86 4.75
N VAL A 173 -6.26 11.57 5.02
CA VAL A 173 -7.20 10.81 5.85
C VAL A 173 -7.17 11.34 7.29
N ASP A 174 -8.31 11.24 7.98
CA ASP A 174 -8.47 11.71 9.35
C ASP A 174 -7.34 11.24 10.28
N GLY A 175 -6.76 12.21 11.00
CA GLY A 175 -5.67 12.00 11.94
C GLY A 175 -4.28 11.88 11.30
N VAL A 176 -4.13 11.71 9.99
CA VAL A 176 -2.81 11.65 9.33
C VAL A 176 -2.05 12.96 9.47
N GLY A 177 -2.73 14.10 9.32
CA GLY A 177 -2.11 15.42 9.51
C GLY A 177 -1.50 15.61 10.91
N ALA A 178 -2.17 15.13 11.95
CA ALA A 178 -1.65 15.18 13.32
C ALA A 178 -0.38 14.32 13.49
N GLU A 179 -0.31 13.16 12.86
CA GLU A 179 0.89 12.32 12.91
C GLU A 179 2.06 12.95 12.17
N PHE A 180 1.83 13.62 11.03
CA PHE A 180 2.88 14.42 10.38
C PHE A 180 3.43 15.49 11.32
N LEU A 181 2.56 16.29 11.96
CA LEU A 181 3.02 17.37 12.84
C LEU A 181 3.86 16.83 14.01
N ARG A 182 3.44 15.73 14.64
CA ARG A 182 4.21 15.08 15.71
C ARG A 182 5.55 14.51 15.23
N LEU A 183 5.61 14.00 14.00
CA LEU A 183 6.87 13.57 13.40
C LEU A 183 7.79 14.78 13.10
N GLY A 184 7.23 15.92 12.69
CA GLY A 184 7.95 17.18 12.52
C GLY A 184 8.54 17.73 13.83
N GLU A 185 7.87 17.54 14.96
CA GLU A 185 8.40 17.88 16.29
C GLU A 185 9.66 17.06 16.62
N LEU A 186 9.63 15.74 16.36
CA LEU A 186 10.80 14.86 16.52
C LEU A 186 11.92 15.25 15.57
N ARG A 187 11.60 15.62 14.33
CA ARG A 187 12.56 16.13 13.35
C ARG A 187 13.29 17.36 13.88
N ASN A 188 12.55 18.37 14.36
CA ASN A 188 13.14 19.59 14.89
C ASN A 188 14.04 19.32 16.10
N ARG A 189 13.60 18.46 17.03
CA ARG A 189 14.41 18.06 18.19
C ARG A 189 15.69 17.29 17.80
N SER A 190 15.62 16.43 16.78
CA SER A 190 16.74 15.54 16.41
C SER A 190 17.83 16.20 15.55
N ILE A 191 17.51 17.29 14.84
CA ILE A 191 18.48 17.99 13.99
C ILE A 191 19.17 19.18 14.67
N HIS A 192 18.53 19.78 15.68
CA HIS A 192 19.13 20.82 16.49
C HIS A 192 19.95 20.17 17.60
N PHE A 193 21.15 20.69 17.84
CA PHE A 193 22.03 20.13 18.87
C PHE A 193 21.37 20.27 20.25
N ASP A 194 21.09 19.13 20.87
CA ASP A 194 20.58 19.03 22.23
C ASP A 194 21.26 17.82 22.91
N PRO A 195 22.04 18.02 23.99
CA PRO A 195 22.68 16.96 24.75
C PRO A 195 21.71 15.89 25.28
N ASP A 196 20.45 16.24 25.51
CA ASP A 196 19.45 15.29 25.99
C ASP A 196 19.02 14.29 24.92
N THR A 197 19.24 14.61 23.63
CA THR A 197 18.97 13.69 22.50
C THR A 197 19.73 12.37 22.61
N TYR A 198 20.92 12.36 23.21
CA TYR A 198 21.69 11.14 23.42
C TYR A 198 21.07 10.20 24.47
N ARG A 199 20.22 10.72 25.36
CA ARG A 199 19.56 9.93 26.42
C ARG A 199 18.26 9.29 25.96
N SER A 200 17.55 9.91 25.02
CA SER A 200 16.26 9.44 24.50
C SER A 200 16.34 8.89 23.08
N LEU A 201 17.54 8.71 22.52
CA LEU A 201 17.74 8.46 21.10
C LEU A 201 16.97 7.24 20.59
N ARG A 202 16.96 6.16 21.37
CA ARG A 202 16.28 4.92 21.01
C ARG A 202 14.77 5.11 21.04
N GLU A 203 14.26 5.74 22.08
CA GLU A 203 12.85 6.01 22.30
C GLU A 203 12.29 6.95 21.23
N ASP A 204 13.02 8.03 20.91
CA ASP A 204 12.66 8.97 19.86
C ASP A 204 12.70 8.30 18.47
N ALA A 205 13.70 7.45 18.20
CA ALA A 205 13.77 6.68 16.95
C ALA A 205 12.61 5.70 16.80
N LEU A 206 12.26 4.97 17.87
CA LEU A 206 11.12 4.07 17.89
C LEU A 206 9.82 4.84 17.65
N ALA A 207 9.62 5.96 18.35
CA ALA A 207 8.46 6.81 18.20
C ALA A 207 8.34 7.36 16.77
N ALA A 208 9.44 7.85 16.18
CA ALA A 208 9.45 8.35 14.81
C ALA A 208 9.05 7.28 13.79
N LEU A 209 9.59 6.06 13.91
CA LEU A 209 9.25 4.94 13.03
C LEU A 209 7.80 4.47 13.20
N GLN A 210 7.30 4.40 14.43
CA GLN A 210 5.91 4.03 14.69
C GLN A 210 4.93 5.07 14.11
N ARG A 211 5.24 6.36 14.24
CA ARG A 211 4.47 7.45 13.62
C ARG A 211 4.48 7.38 12.10
N LEU A 212 5.66 7.21 11.52
CA LEU A 212 5.82 7.04 10.08
C LEU A 212 5.02 5.83 9.57
N ASN A 213 5.08 4.70 10.28
CA ASN A 213 4.29 3.52 9.96
C ASN A 213 2.78 3.80 10.05
N ALA A 214 2.31 4.56 11.06
CA ALA A 214 0.91 4.95 11.18
C ALA A 214 0.43 5.87 10.04
N ILE A 215 1.27 6.83 9.62
CA ILE A 215 1.01 7.69 8.44
C ILE A 215 0.85 6.82 7.20
N ILE A 216 1.82 5.93 6.95
CA ILE A 216 1.83 5.04 5.79
C ILE A 216 0.61 4.11 5.81
N ALA A 217 0.29 3.51 6.95
CA ALA A 217 -0.84 2.59 7.11
C ALA A 217 -2.18 3.27 6.82
N LYS A 218 -2.39 4.50 7.34
CA LYS A 218 -3.66 5.21 7.18
C LYS A 218 -3.81 5.80 5.78
N GLN A 219 -2.77 6.44 5.26
CA GLN A 219 -2.84 7.17 3.99
C GLN A 219 -2.62 6.26 2.78
N PHE A 220 -1.66 5.33 2.85
CA PHE A 220 -1.23 4.48 1.74
C PHE A 220 -1.50 3.00 2.00
N GLY A 221 -2.32 2.69 3.00
CA GLY A 221 -2.65 1.32 3.38
C GLY A 221 -3.36 0.58 2.27
N TYR A 222 -2.96 -0.67 2.06
CA TYR A 222 -3.66 -1.58 1.14
C TYR A 222 -4.95 -2.10 1.75
N PHE A 223 -4.92 -2.45 3.04
CA PHE A 223 -6.03 -3.08 3.74
C PHE A 223 -6.48 -2.20 4.90
N GLY A 224 -7.75 -1.83 4.97
CA GLY A 224 -8.26 -0.97 6.03
C GLY A 224 -9.58 -0.28 5.70
N LEU A 225 -9.88 0.75 6.50
CA LEU A 225 -11.10 1.54 6.43
C LEU A 225 -10.91 2.84 5.64
N GLN A 226 -9.98 2.84 4.67
CA GLN A 226 -9.75 4.02 3.85
C GLN A 226 -11.02 4.34 3.04
N PRO A 227 -11.40 5.63 2.93
CA PRO A 227 -12.72 6.02 2.47
C PRO A 227 -12.98 5.70 0.99
N TRP A 228 -11.93 5.47 0.21
CA TRP A 228 -11.99 5.16 -1.21
C TRP A 228 -12.23 3.68 -1.51
N PHE A 229 -12.23 2.77 -0.52
CA PHE A 229 -12.49 1.36 -0.77
C PHE A 229 -13.95 0.98 -0.59
N ILE A 230 -14.42 0.05 -1.43
CA ILE A 230 -15.75 -0.56 -1.35
C ILE A 230 -15.82 -1.44 -0.10
N ASP A 231 -16.89 -1.29 0.66
CA ASP A 231 -17.13 -2.07 1.87
C ASP A 231 -17.64 -3.50 1.52
N HIS A 232 -17.51 -4.44 2.46
CA HIS A 232 -18.03 -5.81 2.32
C HIS A 232 -17.43 -6.66 1.19
N THR A 233 -16.15 -6.43 0.85
CA THR A 233 -15.38 -7.26 -0.09
C THR A 233 -14.31 -8.08 0.65
N PRO A 234 -14.63 -9.28 1.16
CA PRO A 234 -13.69 -10.04 1.99
C PRO A 234 -12.43 -10.45 1.19
N GLY A 235 -11.26 -10.20 1.77
CA GLY A 235 -9.96 -10.62 1.22
C GLY A 235 -9.43 -9.78 0.05
N ALA A 236 -10.17 -8.75 -0.39
CA ALA A 236 -9.79 -7.88 -1.51
C ALA A 236 -10.29 -6.45 -1.30
N GLN A 237 -9.64 -5.49 -1.95
CA GLN A 237 -10.01 -4.08 -1.85
C GLN A 237 -10.26 -3.53 -3.26
N PHE A 238 -11.35 -2.78 -3.43
CA PHE A 238 -11.73 -2.22 -4.71
C PHE A 238 -12.02 -0.74 -4.56
N VAL A 239 -11.57 0.08 -5.50
CA VAL A 239 -11.81 1.52 -5.46
C VAL A 239 -13.28 1.81 -5.76
N LYS A 240 -13.94 2.58 -4.88
CA LYS A 240 -15.28 3.15 -5.07
C LYS A 240 -15.30 4.04 -6.31
N ARG A 241 -16.35 3.95 -7.12
CA ARG A 241 -16.44 4.73 -8.36
C ARG A 241 -16.33 6.24 -8.13
N ALA A 242 -16.97 6.72 -7.07
CA ALA A 242 -16.96 8.14 -6.68
C ALA A 242 -15.55 8.67 -6.36
N TYR A 243 -14.60 7.78 -6.03
CA TYR A 243 -13.23 8.12 -5.66
C TYR A 243 -12.25 8.03 -6.83
N GLU A 244 -12.63 7.50 -7.98
CA GLU A 244 -11.71 7.34 -9.13
C GLU A 244 -11.18 8.69 -9.66
N ALA A 245 -11.96 9.76 -9.52
CA ALA A 245 -11.57 11.10 -9.91
C ALA A 245 -10.84 11.88 -8.80
N VAL A 246 -10.77 11.35 -7.57
CA VAL A 246 -10.09 12.01 -6.46
C VAL A 246 -8.58 12.03 -6.73
N PRO A 247 -7.91 13.20 -6.67
CA PRO A 247 -6.52 13.34 -7.11
C PRO A 247 -5.56 12.33 -6.45
N PHE A 248 -5.69 12.10 -5.14
CA PHE A 248 -4.87 11.13 -4.42
C PHE A 248 -5.04 9.70 -4.97
N VAL A 249 -6.29 9.26 -5.16
CA VAL A 249 -6.61 7.91 -5.64
C VAL A 249 -6.11 7.72 -7.06
N ARG A 250 -6.31 8.73 -7.93
CA ARG A 250 -5.82 8.71 -9.30
C ARG A 250 -4.30 8.68 -9.39
N ALA A 251 -3.59 9.39 -8.51
CA ALA A 251 -2.13 9.48 -8.55
C ALA A 251 -1.43 8.27 -7.91
N TYR A 252 -1.97 7.72 -6.81
CA TYR A 252 -1.27 6.72 -6.00
C TYR A 252 -1.91 5.33 -5.97
N VAL A 253 -3.23 5.24 -6.11
CA VAL A 253 -3.95 3.96 -5.98
C VAL A 253 -4.16 3.32 -7.35
N ILE A 254 -4.80 4.03 -8.28
CA ILE A 254 -5.14 3.51 -9.62
C ILE A 254 -3.92 2.95 -10.36
N PRO A 255 -2.75 3.63 -10.41
CA PRO A 255 -1.59 3.12 -11.15
C PRO A 255 -1.04 1.80 -10.62
N ARG A 256 -1.45 1.37 -9.42
CA ARG A 256 -1.05 0.12 -8.76
C ARG A 256 -2.16 -0.93 -8.76
N SER A 257 -3.22 -0.70 -9.53
CA SER A 257 -4.42 -1.52 -9.58
C SER A 257 -4.63 -2.18 -10.94
N GLY A 258 -5.23 -3.38 -10.92
CA GLY A 258 -5.85 -3.98 -12.10
C GLY A 258 -7.31 -3.53 -12.23
N PHE A 259 -7.79 -3.28 -13.44
CA PHE A 259 -9.18 -2.93 -13.72
C PHE A 259 -10.01 -4.16 -14.08
N ILE A 260 -10.70 -4.70 -13.09
CA ILE A 260 -11.21 -6.07 -13.11
C ILE A 260 -12.68 -6.17 -12.68
N GLY A 261 -13.38 -7.18 -13.18
CA GLY A 261 -14.76 -7.48 -12.81
C GLY A 261 -14.89 -8.43 -11.61
N PRO A 262 -16.12 -8.73 -11.14
CA PRO A 262 -16.33 -9.50 -9.92
C PRO A 262 -15.87 -10.97 -9.99
N LEU A 263 -15.67 -11.50 -11.20
CA LEU A 263 -15.26 -12.88 -11.43
C LEU A 263 -13.75 -13.03 -11.69
N TYR A 264 -12.96 -11.97 -11.52
CA TYR A 264 -11.52 -12.04 -11.71
C TYR A 264 -10.86 -13.13 -10.85
N GLY A 265 -9.81 -13.71 -11.39
CA GLY A 265 -8.87 -14.56 -10.67
C GLY A 265 -7.49 -13.91 -10.55
N MET A 266 -6.62 -14.58 -9.81
CA MET A 266 -5.21 -14.21 -9.67
C MET A 266 -4.36 -15.44 -9.98
N ASP A 267 -3.26 -15.25 -10.68
CA ASP A 267 -2.31 -16.31 -10.99
C ASP A 267 -0.88 -15.88 -10.66
N LEU A 268 -0.09 -16.83 -10.15
CA LEU A 268 1.31 -16.62 -9.80
C LEU A 268 2.19 -17.15 -10.92
N SER A 269 2.80 -16.24 -11.67
CA SER A 269 3.77 -16.57 -12.72
C SER A 269 5.21 -16.31 -12.23
N GLN A 270 6.21 -16.61 -13.07
CA GLN A 270 7.61 -16.24 -12.79
C GLN A 270 7.80 -14.72 -12.59
N GLY A 271 6.91 -13.89 -13.17
CA GLY A 271 6.89 -12.43 -13.01
C GLY A 271 6.15 -11.93 -11.77
N GLY A 272 5.63 -12.84 -10.94
CA GLY A 272 4.81 -12.52 -9.78
C GLY A 272 3.32 -12.72 -10.05
N TRP A 273 2.50 -12.11 -9.19
CA TRP A 273 1.05 -12.21 -9.27
C TRP A 273 0.47 -11.34 -10.39
N HIS A 274 -0.49 -11.88 -11.13
CA HIS A 274 -1.22 -11.16 -12.17
C HIS A 274 -2.72 -11.41 -12.08
N HIS A 275 -3.49 -10.38 -12.38
CA HIS A 275 -4.93 -10.50 -12.56
C HIS A 275 -5.27 -11.28 -13.83
N LEU A 276 -6.20 -12.20 -13.70
CA LEU A 276 -6.88 -12.87 -14.79
C LEU A 276 -8.33 -12.39 -14.80
N ASP A 277 -8.85 -12.03 -15.96
CA ASP A 277 -10.23 -11.55 -16.06
C ASP A 277 -10.85 -11.85 -17.42
N TYR A 278 -12.18 -11.76 -17.50
CA TYR A 278 -12.89 -11.90 -18.77
C TYR A 278 -12.54 -10.75 -19.71
N ALA A 279 -12.53 -11.03 -21.02
CA ALA A 279 -12.34 -9.99 -22.03
C ALA A 279 -13.47 -8.94 -21.98
N ASP A 280 -14.69 -9.40 -21.71
CA ASP A 280 -15.90 -8.59 -21.77
C ASP A 280 -16.97 -9.14 -20.82
N TYR A 281 -17.55 -8.29 -19.98
CA TYR A 281 -18.69 -8.61 -19.09
C TYR A 281 -20.07 -8.31 -19.70
N GLY A 282 -20.11 -7.75 -20.92
CA GLY A 282 -21.35 -7.34 -21.58
C GLY A 282 -21.82 -5.94 -21.18
N ASP A 283 -23.06 -5.62 -21.53
CA ASP A 283 -23.67 -4.31 -21.25
C ASP A 283 -24.28 -4.26 -19.85
N GLY A 284 -24.12 -3.12 -19.18
CA GLY A 284 -24.63 -2.91 -17.84
C GLY A 284 -23.72 -2.04 -16.99
N ASP A 285 -24.24 -1.68 -15.84
CA ASP A 285 -23.55 -0.83 -14.88
C ASP A 285 -23.86 -1.30 -13.47
N LEU A 286 -22.81 -1.73 -12.73
CA LEU A 286 -22.96 -2.16 -11.36
C LEU A 286 -22.73 -0.99 -10.41
N SER A 287 -23.58 -0.84 -9.40
CA SER A 287 -23.24 -0.04 -8.22
C SER A 287 -22.07 -0.66 -7.45
N ASP A 288 -21.48 0.08 -6.52
CA ASP A 288 -20.40 -0.45 -5.67
C ASP A 288 -20.92 -1.59 -4.76
N GLU A 289 -22.15 -1.48 -4.28
CA GLU A 289 -22.84 -2.50 -3.47
C GLU A 289 -23.18 -3.76 -4.28
N GLU A 290 -23.62 -3.59 -5.52
CA GLU A 290 -23.87 -4.70 -6.44
C GLU A 290 -22.58 -5.42 -6.81
N PHE A 291 -21.50 -4.69 -7.07
CA PHE A 291 -20.18 -5.26 -7.30
C PHE A 291 -19.70 -6.08 -6.09
N ALA A 292 -19.79 -5.51 -4.88
CA ALA A 292 -19.41 -6.19 -3.65
C ALA A 292 -20.21 -7.48 -3.42
N THR A 293 -21.52 -7.43 -3.69
CA THR A 293 -22.42 -8.59 -3.59
C THR A 293 -22.04 -9.68 -4.58
N ARG A 294 -21.84 -9.33 -5.86
CA ARG A 294 -21.43 -10.30 -6.88
C ARG A 294 -20.05 -10.90 -6.61
N TYR A 295 -19.12 -10.11 -6.08
CA TYR A 295 -17.80 -10.62 -5.69
C TYR A 295 -17.89 -11.61 -4.52
N ARG A 296 -18.68 -11.28 -3.49
CA ARG A 296 -18.85 -12.12 -2.30
C ARG A 296 -19.58 -13.43 -2.60
N GLU A 297 -20.57 -13.37 -3.48
CA GLU A 297 -21.47 -14.49 -3.82
C GLU A 297 -21.07 -15.16 -5.15
N ARG A 298 -19.87 -14.89 -5.65
CA ARG A 298 -19.40 -15.46 -6.92
C ARG A 298 -19.32 -16.98 -6.84
N ASP A 299 -19.74 -17.59 -7.94
CA ASP A 299 -19.57 -19.01 -8.19
C ASP A 299 -18.07 -19.31 -8.43
N PRO A 300 -17.42 -20.13 -7.60
CA PRO A 300 -16.01 -20.48 -7.76
C PRO A 300 -15.68 -21.08 -9.13
N GLU A 301 -16.61 -21.78 -9.77
CA GLU A 301 -16.41 -22.37 -11.10
C GLU A 301 -16.36 -21.33 -12.22
N LYS A 302 -16.89 -20.13 -11.96
CA LYS A 302 -16.90 -19.00 -12.91
C LYS A 302 -15.78 -17.99 -12.69
N VAL A 303 -14.99 -18.17 -11.62
CA VAL A 303 -13.81 -17.35 -11.36
C VAL A 303 -12.77 -17.63 -12.44
N VAL A 304 -12.27 -16.58 -13.09
CA VAL A 304 -11.38 -16.71 -14.23
C VAL A 304 -10.09 -17.43 -13.83
N SER A 305 -9.83 -18.55 -14.51
CA SER A 305 -8.59 -19.31 -14.37
C SER A 305 -7.76 -19.24 -15.65
N ARG A 306 -6.48 -19.58 -15.55
CA ARG A 306 -5.56 -19.68 -16.70
C ARG A 306 -6.12 -20.61 -17.77
N ALA A 307 -6.63 -21.78 -17.36
CA ALA A 307 -7.22 -22.78 -18.26
C ALA A 307 -8.43 -22.23 -19.05
N MET A 308 -9.26 -21.38 -18.43
CA MET A 308 -10.39 -20.76 -19.12
C MET A 308 -9.94 -19.78 -20.20
N ILE A 309 -8.91 -18.97 -19.92
CA ILE A 309 -8.34 -18.03 -20.90
C ILE A 309 -7.71 -18.80 -22.07
N GLU A 310 -6.92 -19.83 -21.78
CA GLU A 310 -6.26 -20.65 -22.80
C GLU A 310 -7.29 -21.36 -23.70
N LYS A 311 -8.34 -21.93 -23.11
CA LYS A 311 -9.45 -22.54 -23.87
C LYS A 311 -10.13 -21.54 -24.79
N ALA A 312 -10.45 -20.33 -24.30
CA ALA A 312 -11.07 -19.29 -25.12
C ALA A 312 -10.16 -18.83 -26.28
N GLN A 313 -8.84 -18.77 -26.07
CA GLN A 313 -7.88 -18.44 -27.14
C GLN A 313 -7.76 -19.55 -28.20
N LEU A 314 -7.86 -20.81 -27.80
CA LEU A 314 -7.87 -21.94 -28.73
C LEU A 314 -9.15 -21.97 -29.56
N GLU A 315 -10.30 -21.72 -28.94
CA GLU A 315 -11.60 -21.64 -29.63
C GLU A 315 -11.69 -20.43 -30.56
N ALA A 316 -10.98 -19.33 -30.26
CA ALA A 316 -10.93 -18.13 -31.10
C ALA A 316 -9.98 -18.25 -32.32
N LYS A 317 -9.11 -19.27 -32.38
CA LYS A 317 -8.33 -19.60 -33.59
C LYS A 317 -9.13 -20.61 -34.41
N PRO A 318 -9.69 -20.23 -35.59
CA PRO A 318 -10.35 -21.21 -36.43
C PRO A 318 -9.32 -22.26 -36.90
N GLU A 319 -9.71 -23.53 -36.90
CA GLU A 319 -9.05 -24.56 -37.69
C GLU A 319 -9.09 -24.15 -39.17
N GLY A 320 -8.03 -23.50 -39.65
CA GLY A 320 -7.97 -23.02 -41.03
C GLY A 320 -7.00 -21.87 -41.27
N GLY A 321 -5.73 -22.06 -40.93
CA GLY A 321 -4.64 -21.20 -41.39
C GLY A 321 -3.49 -22.05 -41.92
N VAL A 322 -3.58 -22.43 -43.19
CA VAL A 322 -2.44 -22.85 -44.02
C VAL A 322 -1.78 -21.59 -44.56
#